data_AF-A0A7S2R9N2-F1
#
_entry.id   AF-A0A7S2R9N2-F1
#
_cell.length_a   1.000
_cell.length_b   1.000
_cell.length_c   1.000
_cell.angle_alpha   90.00
_cell.angle_beta   90.00
_cell.angle_gamma   90.00
#
_symmetry.space_group_name_H-M   'P 1'
#
loop_
_entity.id
_entity.type
_entity.pdbx_description
1 polymer ?
#
loop_
_entity_poly.entity_id
_entity_poly.type
_entity_poly.pdbx_seq_one_letter_code
_entity_poly.pdbx_strand_id
1 'polypeptide(L)'
;SLLTSNIPGIMEILDTFNVTQFYSNYRLGEQPPLKGEEKGVSSRVGKNVFDEYDDQDIAVGTTVNCLVSMFQPATLQSSLQITGEGSRFAPDFVGAILSAYWEELGLSVQYETYFVDPEYRPNPKDYFPNEQLLQFSLTFKKK
;
A
#
# COMPACT_ATOMS: atom_id res chain seq x y z
N SER A 1 7.80 -16.68 11.70
CA SER A 1 6.97 -15.72 10.96
C SER A 1 7.81 -15.07 9.87
N LEU A 2 7.49 -15.31 8.60
CA LEU A 2 8.15 -14.66 7.47
C LEU A 2 7.58 -13.25 7.24
N LEU A 3 6.26 -13.10 7.34
CA LEU A 3 5.57 -11.83 7.15
C LEU A 3 5.69 -10.93 8.38
N THR A 4 5.34 -11.44 9.57
CA THR A 4 5.38 -10.61 10.78
C THR A 4 6.79 -10.07 11.09
N SER A 5 7.84 -10.82 10.75
CA SER A 5 9.22 -10.40 10.99
C SER A 5 9.73 -9.34 10.00
N ASN A 6 9.07 -9.17 8.85
CA ASN A 6 9.52 -8.24 7.81
C ASN A 6 8.87 -6.84 7.91
N ILE A 7 7.87 -6.66 8.78
CA ILE A 7 7.16 -5.40 9.05
C ILE A 7 8.14 -4.23 9.29
N PRO A 8 9.19 -4.36 10.13
CA PRO A 8 10.12 -3.25 10.34
C PRO A 8 10.81 -2.76 9.06
N GLY A 9 11.19 -3.67 8.15
CA GLY A 9 11.81 -3.30 6.87
C GLY A 9 10.85 -2.62 5.91
N ILE A 10 9.58 -3.05 5.86
CA ILE A 10 8.53 -2.36 5.09
C ILE A 10 8.35 -0.93 5.62
N MET A 11 8.27 -0.79 6.94
CA MET A 11 8.11 0.52 7.58
C MET A 11 9.31 1.43 7.31
N GLU A 12 10.54 0.90 7.32
CA GLU A 12 11.75 1.67 7.01
C GLU A 12 11.75 2.20 5.57
N ILE A 13 11.34 1.38 4.60
CA ILE A 13 11.17 1.80 3.21
C ILE A 13 10.14 2.93 3.12
N LEU A 14 8.97 2.75 3.75
CA LEU A 14 7.90 3.74 3.74
C LEU A 14 8.28 5.04 4.47
N ASP A 15 9.00 4.94 5.58
CA ASP A 15 9.52 6.10 6.32
C ASP A 15 10.55 6.86 5.48
N THR A 16 11.39 6.17 4.70
CA THR A 16 12.36 6.81 3.80
C THR A 16 11.67 7.68 2.74
N PHE A 17 10.62 7.17 2.09
CA PHE A 17 9.83 7.95 1.14
C PHE A 17 9.05 9.10 1.82
N ASN A 18 8.58 8.90 3.05
CA ASN A 18 7.92 9.96 3.80
C ASN A 18 8.88 11.11 4.15
N VAL A 19 10.07 10.79 4.65
CA VAL A 19 11.11 11.77 5.04
C VAL A 19 11.59 12.57 3.83
N THR A 20 11.69 11.93 2.66
CA THR A 20 12.03 12.60 1.39
C THR A 20 10.88 13.40 0.78
N GLN A 21 9.72 13.49 1.46
CA GLN A 21 8.54 14.23 1.01
C GLN A 21 7.96 13.70 -0.31
N PHE A 22 8.17 12.42 -0.61
CA PHE A 22 7.53 11.79 -1.76
C PHE A 22 6.00 11.70 -1.59
N TYR A 23 5.52 11.55 -0.37
CA TYR A 23 4.12 11.70 0.03
C TYR A 23 4.04 12.36 1.41
N SER A 24 2.91 12.98 1.73
CA SER A 24 2.73 13.68 3.02
C SER A 24 2.63 12.70 4.18
N ASN A 25 2.01 11.54 3.96
CA ASN A 25 1.91 10.47 4.93
C ASN A 25 1.61 9.13 4.24
N TYR A 26 1.69 8.03 4.99
CA TYR A 26 1.26 6.71 4.53
C TYR A 26 0.45 5.98 5.62
N ARG A 27 -0.27 4.94 5.23
CA ARG A 27 -0.91 3.95 6.10
C ARG A 27 -0.60 2.55 5.57
N LEU A 28 -0.26 1.63 6.46
CA LEU A 28 -0.05 0.22 6.15
C LEU A 28 -1.23 -0.58 6.72
N GLY A 29 -1.81 -1.50 5.95
CA GLY A 29 -3.03 -2.22 6.33
C GLY A 29 -4.34 -1.44 6.09
N GLU A 30 -5.43 -1.99 6.63
CA GLU A 30 -6.78 -1.50 6.37
C GLU A 30 -7.08 -0.13 7.00
N GLN A 31 -8.05 0.59 6.42
CA GLN A 31 -8.60 1.78 7.06
C GLN A 31 -9.36 1.38 8.33
N PRO A 32 -9.04 1.95 9.50
CA PRO A 32 -9.80 1.66 10.71
C PRO A 32 -11.28 2.06 10.51
N PRO A 33 -12.24 1.29 11.08
CA PRO A 33 -13.66 1.54 10.86
C PRO A 33 -14.05 2.95 11.33
N LEU A 34 -14.92 3.61 10.58
CA LEU A 34 -15.42 4.98 10.79
C LEU A 34 -16.29 5.17 12.06
N LYS A 35 -16.13 4.34 13.10
CA LYS A 35 -16.87 4.47 14.35
C LYS A 35 -16.06 5.27 15.37
N GLY A 36 -16.33 6.58 15.38
CA GLY A 36 -16.07 7.45 16.53
C GLY A 36 -14.61 7.88 16.68
N GLU A 37 -14.33 9.10 16.24
CA GLU A 37 -13.31 10.01 16.78
C GLU A 37 -12.09 9.38 17.47
N GLU A 38 -11.08 9.02 16.69
CA GLU A 38 -9.70 9.31 17.09
C GLU A 38 -9.12 10.32 16.10
N LYS A 39 -9.50 11.59 16.30
CA LYS A 39 -8.74 12.74 15.80
C LYS A 39 -7.35 12.69 16.44
N GLY A 40 -6.43 11.95 15.82
CA GLY A 40 -5.07 11.81 16.32
C GLY A 40 -4.41 10.45 16.11
N VAL A 41 -5.01 9.50 15.38
CA VAL A 41 -4.27 8.27 15.02
C VAL A 41 -3.15 8.66 14.08
N SER A 42 -1.93 8.73 14.63
CA SER A 42 -0.71 8.85 13.83
C SER A 42 -0.76 7.78 12.75
N SER A 43 -0.79 8.19 11.49
CA SER A 43 -1.03 7.35 10.30
C SER A 43 -0.05 6.19 10.11
N ARG A 44 0.96 6.06 10.98
CA ARG A 44 1.87 4.91 11.09
C ARG A 44 1.21 3.70 11.76
N VAL A 45 0.07 3.26 11.23
CA VAL A 45 -0.54 2.00 11.67
C VAL A 45 0.21 0.86 11.00
N GLY A 46 1.33 0.42 11.57
CA GLY A 46 2.06 -0.75 11.08
C GLY A 46 1.90 -1.98 11.98
N LYS A 47 1.25 -1.84 13.15
CA LYS A 47 1.50 -2.74 14.27
C LYS A 47 0.80 -4.10 14.21
N ASN A 48 -0.14 -4.31 13.30
CA ASN A 48 -0.87 -5.59 13.15
C ASN A 48 -1.23 -5.84 11.67
N VAL A 49 -0.32 -5.53 10.75
CA VAL A 49 -0.57 -5.67 9.31
C VAL A 49 -0.55 -7.12 8.88
N PHE A 50 0.29 -7.90 9.54
CA PHE A 50 0.32 -9.35 9.45
C PHE A 50 0.24 -9.93 10.86
N ASP A 51 -0.37 -11.10 10.98
CA ASP A 51 -0.39 -11.89 12.19
C ASP A 51 0.12 -13.34 11.96
N GLU A 52 0.01 -14.16 13.01
CA GLU A 52 0.45 -15.55 12.96
C GLU A 52 -0.38 -16.42 12.00
N TYR A 53 -1.63 -16.03 11.69
CA TYR A 53 -2.46 -16.72 10.71
C TYR A 53 -2.03 -16.39 9.29
N ASP A 54 -1.69 -15.14 9.00
CA ASP A 54 -1.11 -14.75 7.71
C ASP A 54 0.18 -15.54 7.41
N ASP A 55 1.03 -15.71 8.42
CA ASP A 55 2.25 -16.51 8.32
C ASP A 55 1.95 -18.00 8.02
N GLN A 56 0.89 -18.56 8.61
CA GLN A 56 0.45 -19.93 8.33
C GLN A 56 -0.13 -20.05 6.92
N ASP A 57 -0.93 -19.08 6.49
CA ASP A 57 -1.54 -19.06 5.16
C ASP A 57 -0.48 -19.01 4.06
N ILE A 58 0.52 -18.14 4.20
CA ILE A 58 1.68 -18.13 3.29
C ILE A 58 2.44 -19.45 3.31
N ALA A 59 2.65 -20.06 4.48
CA ALA A 59 3.37 -21.33 4.57
C ALA A 59 2.67 -22.49 3.85
N VAL A 60 1.34 -22.47 3.78
CA VAL A 60 0.52 -23.45 3.05
C VAL A 60 0.39 -23.10 1.55
N GLY A 61 0.88 -21.91 1.15
CA GLY A 61 0.84 -21.43 -0.24
C GLY A 61 -0.44 -20.68 -0.59
N THR A 62 -1.21 -20.25 0.41
CA THR A 62 -2.35 -19.35 0.25
C THR A 62 -1.85 -17.94 -0.08
N THR A 63 -2.70 -17.13 -0.70
CA THR A 63 -2.43 -15.72 -0.98
C THR A 63 -2.82 -14.86 0.21
N VAL A 64 -1.88 -14.03 0.68
CA VAL A 64 -2.12 -13.02 1.73
C VAL A 64 -2.12 -11.64 1.08
N ASN A 65 -3.07 -10.78 1.45
CA ASN A 65 -3.17 -9.43 0.90
C ASN A 65 -2.60 -8.39 1.85
N CYS A 66 -1.99 -7.34 1.31
CA CYS A 66 -1.48 -6.21 2.08
C CYS A 66 -1.87 -4.90 1.39
N LEU A 67 -2.34 -3.93 2.16
CA LEU A 67 -2.72 -2.61 1.65
C LEU A 67 -1.68 -1.57 2.08
N VAL A 68 -1.30 -0.69 1.17
CA VAL A 68 -0.48 0.48 1.46
C VAL A 68 -1.15 1.71 0.86
N SER A 69 -1.57 2.64 1.70
CA SER A 69 -2.11 3.92 1.26
C SER A 69 -1.05 5.00 1.35
N MET A 70 -0.85 5.74 0.28
CA MET A 70 0.01 6.92 0.22
C MET A 70 -0.85 8.16 0.06
N PHE A 71 -0.71 9.12 0.99
CA PHE A 71 -1.49 10.35 0.97
C PHE A 71 -0.72 11.46 0.26
N GLN A 72 -1.38 12.08 -0.71
CA GLN A 72 -0.86 13.18 -1.53
C GLN A 72 0.54 12.90 -2.09
N PRO A 73 0.76 11.76 -2.78
CA PRO A 73 2.06 11.50 -3.38
C PRO A 73 2.38 12.55 -4.45
N ALA A 74 3.65 12.93 -4.54
CA ALA A 74 4.16 13.91 -5.49
C ALA A 74 3.86 13.53 -6.95
N THR A 75 3.68 12.24 -7.21
CA THR A 75 3.42 11.67 -8.53
C THR A 75 1.94 11.52 -8.85
N LEU A 76 1.03 11.79 -7.90
CA LEU A 76 -0.40 11.51 -8.01
C LEU A 76 -1.02 12.07 -9.31
N GLN A 77 -0.78 13.35 -9.60
CA GLN A 77 -1.37 14.00 -10.77
C GLN A 77 -0.88 13.38 -12.08
N SER A 78 0.41 13.09 -12.17
CA SER A 78 0.99 12.41 -13.34
C SER A 78 0.44 10.99 -13.47
N SER A 79 0.33 10.25 -12.37
CA SER A 79 -0.26 8.91 -12.35
C SER A 79 -1.69 8.94 -12.89
N LEU A 80 -2.54 9.86 -12.44
CA LEU A 80 -3.92 9.99 -12.90
C LEU A 80 -4.03 10.26 -14.40
N GLN A 81 -3.19 11.17 -14.93
CA GLN A 81 -3.17 11.50 -16.35
C GLN A 81 -2.79 10.28 -17.20
N ILE A 82 -1.75 9.54 -16.78
CA ILE A 82 -1.25 8.38 -17.52
C ILE A 82 -2.23 7.20 -17.43
N THR A 83 -2.73 6.89 -16.23
CA THR A 83 -3.67 5.77 -16.05
C THR A 83 -5.03 6.01 -16.70
N GLY A 84 -5.44 7.27 -16.87
CA GLY A 84 -6.64 7.62 -17.63
C GLY A 84 -6.62 7.15 -19.08
N GLU A 85 -5.45 6.86 -19.64
CA GLU A 85 -5.25 6.36 -21.01
C GLU A 85 -5.18 4.82 -21.09
N GLY A 86 -5.53 4.11 -20.01
CA GLY A 86 -5.41 2.64 -19.93
C GLY A 86 -3.97 2.15 -19.75
N SER A 87 -3.03 3.07 -19.49
CA SER A 87 -1.67 2.73 -19.13
C SER A 87 -1.62 2.16 -17.72
N ARG A 88 -0.92 1.04 -17.54
CA ARG A 88 -0.64 0.46 -16.21
C ARG A 88 0.61 1.05 -15.57
N PHE A 89 1.15 2.12 -16.15
CA PHE A 89 2.32 2.81 -15.62
C PHE A 89 1.87 3.92 -14.67
N ALA A 90 2.23 3.79 -13.40
CA ALA A 90 2.26 4.89 -12.45
C ALA A 90 3.74 5.21 -12.16
N PRO A 91 4.18 6.47 -12.25
CA PRO A 91 5.55 6.86 -11.90
C PRO A 91 5.80 6.82 -10.38
N ASP A 92 5.33 5.80 -9.66
CA ASP A 92 5.70 5.55 -8.27
C ASP A 92 6.71 4.39 -8.18
N PHE A 93 7.72 4.59 -7.34
CA PHE A 93 8.72 3.55 -7.06
C PHE A 93 8.41 2.80 -5.77
N VAL A 94 7.40 3.23 -5.01
CA VAL A 94 7.07 2.64 -3.70
C VAL A 94 6.55 1.23 -3.91
N GLY A 95 5.59 1.03 -4.84
CA GLY A 95 5.08 -0.30 -5.15
C GLY A 95 6.16 -1.28 -5.62
N ALA A 96 7.02 -0.81 -6.52
CA ALA A 96 8.11 -1.61 -7.08
C ALA A 96 9.16 -2.00 -6.02
N ILE A 97 9.56 -1.07 -5.14
CA ILE A 97 10.57 -1.35 -4.10
C ILE A 97 10.03 -2.30 -3.04
N LEU A 98 8.78 -2.11 -2.60
CA LEU A 98 8.15 -3.04 -1.66
C LEU A 98 8.03 -4.45 -2.26
N SER A 99 7.65 -4.53 -3.55
CA SER A 99 7.61 -5.80 -4.27
C SER A 99 8.98 -6.47 -4.30
N ALA A 100 10.03 -5.74 -4.69
CA ALA A 100 11.39 -6.26 -4.72
C ALA A 100 11.85 -6.75 -3.34
N TYR A 101 11.54 -6.00 -2.27
CA TYR A 101 11.87 -6.40 -0.90
C TYR A 101 11.20 -7.73 -0.51
N TRP A 102 9.92 -7.91 -0.79
CA TRP A 102 9.24 -9.18 -0.53
C TRP A 102 9.72 -10.33 -1.42
N GLU A 103 10.06 -10.05 -2.69
CA GLU A 103 10.60 -11.05 -3.60
C GLU A 103 11.97 -11.59 -3.18
N GLU A 104 12.84 -10.73 -2.63
CA GLU A 104 14.11 -11.13 -2.01
C GLU A 104 13.89 -12.06 -0.80
N LEU A 105 12.76 -11.92 -0.09
CA LEU A 105 12.36 -12.81 1.01
C LEU A 105 11.71 -14.13 0.53
N GLY A 106 11.70 -14.39 -0.77
CA GLY A 106 11.17 -15.63 -1.35
C GLY A 106 9.65 -15.62 -1.55
N LEU A 107 9.03 -14.45 -1.60
CA LEU A 107 7.63 -14.30 -1.99
C LEU A 107 7.50 -14.03 -3.49
N SER A 108 6.33 -14.32 -4.04
CA SER A 108 5.88 -13.83 -5.33
C SER A 108 4.84 -12.75 -5.08
N VAL A 109 5.05 -11.59 -5.70
CA VAL A 109 4.26 -10.38 -5.43
C VAL A 109 3.51 -9.99 -6.70
N GLN A 110 2.23 -9.69 -6.55
CA GLN A 110 1.46 -8.93 -7.52
C GLN A 110 0.89 -7.72 -6.81
N TYR A 111 0.80 -6.58 -7.48
CA TYR A 111 0.09 -5.44 -6.91
C TYR A 111 -0.66 -4.64 -7.95
N GLU A 112 -1.74 -4.04 -7.50
CA GLU A 112 -2.57 -3.12 -8.27
C GLU A 112 -2.55 -1.74 -7.60
N THR A 113 -2.73 -0.71 -8.41
CA THR A 113 -2.77 0.68 -7.96
C THR A 113 -4.16 1.23 -8.17
N TYR A 114 -4.71 1.83 -7.12
CA TYR A 114 -5.99 2.49 -7.09
C TYR A 114 -5.82 3.94 -6.64
N PHE A 115 -6.73 4.80 -7.07
CA PHE A 115 -6.81 6.18 -6.60
C PHE A 115 -8.09 6.35 -5.81
N VAL A 116 -8.00 6.99 -4.65
CA VAL A 116 -9.14 7.13 -3.74
C VAL A 116 -9.43 8.61 -3.56
N ASP A 117 -10.69 8.98 -3.82
CA ASP A 117 -11.26 10.26 -3.42
C ASP A 117 -11.91 10.08 -2.05
N PRO A 118 -11.47 10.83 -1.03
CA PRO A 118 -12.04 10.73 0.32
C PRO A 118 -13.48 11.24 0.37
N GLU A 119 -13.92 12.01 -0.63
CA GLU A 119 -15.25 12.57 -0.73
C GLU A 119 -16.01 11.93 -1.89
N TYR A 120 -17.20 11.38 -1.61
CA TYR A 120 -18.08 10.97 -2.70
C TYR A 120 -18.58 12.21 -3.44
N ARG A 121 -18.35 12.26 -4.74
CA ARG A 121 -18.76 13.35 -5.62
C ARG A 121 -19.75 12.83 -6.67
N PRO A 122 -20.97 13.40 -6.77
CA PRO A 122 -21.99 12.91 -7.71
C PRO A 122 -21.57 13.05 -9.18
N ASN A 123 -20.77 14.04 -9.50
CA ASN A 123 -20.27 14.29 -10.84
C ASN A 123 -18.84 13.71 -10.99
N PRO A 124 -18.63 12.71 -11.86
CA PRO A 124 -17.32 12.07 -12.04
C PRO A 124 -16.22 13.03 -12.49
N LYS A 125 -16.56 14.17 -13.11
CA LYS A 125 -15.56 15.18 -13.52
C LYS A 125 -14.95 15.92 -12.34
N ASP A 126 -15.61 15.89 -11.19
CA ASP A 126 -15.14 16.54 -9.97
C ASP A 126 -14.29 15.60 -9.12
N TYR A 127 -14.05 14.37 -9.60
CA TYR A 127 -13.19 13.37 -8.96
C TYR A 127 -11.81 13.95 -8.70
N PHE A 128 -11.45 14.02 -7.42
CA PHE A 128 -10.24 14.69 -6.95
C PHE A 128 -9.56 13.81 -5.90
N PRO A 129 -8.93 12.71 -6.33
CA PRO A 129 -8.29 11.79 -5.40
C PRO A 129 -7.11 12.48 -4.73
N ASN A 130 -6.91 12.13 -3.46
CA ASN A 130 -5.75 12.57 -2.67
C ASN A 130 -4.97 11.38 -2.09
N GLU A 131 -5.40 10.16 -2.39
CA GLU A 131 -4.79 8.92 -1.92
C GLU A 131 -4.49 8.03 -3.11
N GLN A 132 -3.28 7.47 -3.13
CA GLN A 132 -2.90 6.36 -4.00
C GLN A 132 -2.79 5.11 -3.13
N LEU A 133 -3.63 4.12 -3.42
CA LEU A 133 -3.71 2.85 -2.70
C LEU A 133 -3.02 1.76 -3.52
N LEU A 134 -2.05 1.10 -2.91
CA LEU A 134 -1.38 -0.08 -3.45
C LEU A 134 -1.97 -1.31 -2.76
N GLN A 135 -2.54 -2.21 -3.55
CA GLN A 135 -3.06 -3.49 -3.07
C GLN A 135 -2.13 -4.61 -3.53
N PHE A 136 -1.41 -5.19 -2.58
CA PHE A 136 -0.49 -6.31 -2.81
C PHE A 136 -1.17 -7.64 -2.54
N SER A 137 -0.83 -8.63 -3.35
CA SER A 137 -1.12 -10.04 -3.16
C SER A 137 0.19 -10.80 -3.09
N LEU A 138 0.45 -11.39 -1.93
CA LEU A 138 1.69 -12.09 -1.58
C LEU A 138 1.43 -13.60 -1.59
N THR A 139 2.29 -14.36 -2.25
CA THR A 139 2.25 -15.83 -2.27
C THR A 139 3.65 -16.40 -2.06
N PHE A 140 3.74 -17.63 -1.56
CA PHE A 140 5.04 -18.29 -1.45
C PHE A 140 5.59 -18.62 -2.85
N LYS A 141 6.83 -18.23 -3.13
CA LYS A 141 7.48 -18.52 -4.42
C LYS A 141 7.86 -20.00 -4.45
N LYS A 142 7.06 -20.81 -5.15
CA LYS A 142 7.43 -22.22 -5.43
C LYS A 142 8.73 -22.22 -6.25
N LYS A 143 9.77 -22.85 -5.69
CA LYS A 143 11.01 -23.14 -6.42
C LYS A 143 10.78 -24.19 -7.49
#